data_AF-A0A2U1L9T0-F1
#
_entry.id   AF-A0A2U1L9T0-F1
#
_cell.length_a   1.000
_cell.length_b   1.000
_cell.length_c   1.000
_cell.angle_alpha   90.00
_cell.angle_beta   90.00
_cell.angle_gamma   90.00
#
_symmetry.space_group_name_H-M   'P 1'
#
loop_
_entity.id
_entity.type
_entity.pdbx_description
1 polymer ?
#
loop_
_entity_poly.entity_id
_entity_poly.type
_entity_poly.pdbx_seq_one_letter_code
_entity_poly.pdbx_strand_id
1 'polypeptide(L)'
;MANNGKGKGIYIGTEEEEFDKVLRTYYLNDLLLDAYGAEPIDEYGSYRQIPKELRTQMLTYLRKQDGYYEALLRMVDARAVLIKLADRLHNMMTLDALPLSKQYRFAKETMEIFAPLANRLGIISWKEQLENLCFKKKLSMGEIHDVHRLRLIVENKEDCYKALKVVHGLWPEVPGSSKTT
;
A
#
# COMPACT_ATOMS: atom_id res chain seq x y z
N MET A 1 -13.95 31.07 12.48
CA MET A 1 -14.34 30.26 11.30
C MET A 1 -13.18 30.24 10.32
N ALA A 2 -12.91 29.07 9.73
CA ALA A 2 -11.97 28.77 8.65
C ALA A 2 -10.46 28.97 8.93
N ASN A 3 -9.83 27.93 9.50
CA ASN A 3 -8.38 27.76 9.49
C ASN A 3 -8.00 27.05 8.17
N ASN A 4 -7.58 27.82 7.16
CA ASN A 4 -7.33 27.35 5.80
C ASN A 4 -5.87 26.87 5.59
N GLY A 5 -5.38 26.06 6.53
CA GLY A 5 -4.04 25.46 6.47
C GLY A 5 -4.03 24.16 5.66
N LYS A 6 -4.30 24.22 4.35
CA LYS A 6 -4.00 23.09 3.45
C LYS A 6 -2.48 23.02 3.26
N GLY A 7 -1.82 22.20 4.07
CA GLY A 7 -0.42 21.83 3.86
C GLY A 7 -0.29 21.12 2.52
N LYS A 8 0.08 21.87 1.47
CA LYS A 8 0.50 21.31 0.19
C LYS A 8 1.83 20.59 0.44
N GLY A 9 1.81 19.26 0.50
CA GLY A 9 3.03 18.47 0.49
C GLY A 9 3.86 18.84 -0.76
N ILE A 10 5.12 19.22 -0.55
CA ILE A 10 6.03 19.53 -1.65
C ILE A 10 6.48 18.19 -2.23
N TYR A 11 5.98 17.86 -3.42
CA TYR A 11 6.50 16.74 -4.19
C TYR A 11 7.85 17.15 -4.81
N ILE A 12 8.90 16.40 -4.53
CA ILE A 12 10.24 16.58 -5.13
C ILE A 12 10.48 15.39 -6.07
N GLY A 13 10.39 15.63 -7.37
CA GLY A 13 10.60 14.65 -8.43
C GLY A 13 10.43 15.30 -9.80
N THR A 14 10.95 14.67 -10.86
CA THR A 14 10.78 15.16 -12.24
C THR A 14 9.35 14.91 -12.75
N GLU A 15 8.92 15.63 -13.79
CA GLU A 15 7.59 15.39 -14.40
C GLU A 15 7.45 13.96 -14.95
N GLU A 16 8.55 13.36 -15.43
CA GLU A 16 8.57 11.97 -15.91
C GLU A 16 8.37 10.98 -14.75
N GLU A 17 9.00 11.21 -13.60
CA GLU A 17 8.82 10.38 -12.40
C GLU A 17 7.41 10.54 -11.80
N GLU A 18 6.84 11.74 -11.86
CA GLU A 18 5.44 11.97 -11.47
C GLU A 18 4.49 11.22 -12.40
N PHE A 19 4.74 11.27 -13.70
CA PHE A 19 3.92 10.59 -14.70
C PHE A 19 3.99 9.06 -14.58
N ASP A 20 5.17 8.47 -14.34
CA ASP A 20 5.30 7.03 -14.07
C ASP A 20 4.49 6.61 -12.83
N LYS A 21 4.43 7.45 -11.79
CA LYS A 21 3.61 7.18 -10.61
C LYS A 21 2.11 7.29 -10.89
N VAL A 22 1.70 8.24 -11.74
CA VAL A 22 0.30 8.35 -12.20
C VAL A 22 -0.14 7.03 -12.83
N LEU A 23 0.64 6.51 -13.78
CA LEU A 23 0.30 5.28 -14.51
C LEU A 23 0.24 4.04 -13.60
N ARG A 24 1.09 4.01 -12.57
CA ARG A 24 1.13 2.92 -11.58
C ARG A 24 0.08 3.07 -10.47
N THR A 25 -0.59 4.21 -10.36
CA THR A 25 -1.66 4.42 -9.40
C THR A 25 -3.00 4.16 -10.07
N TYR A 26 -3.64 3.03 -9.78
CA TYR A 26 -4.90 2.61 -10.41
C TYR A 26 -5.92 3.74 -10.53
N TYR A 27 -6.19 4.46 -9.43
CA TYR A 27 -7.14 5.58 -9.43
C TYR A 27 -6.73 6.74 -10.36
N LEU A 28 -5.44 7.08 -10.43
CA LEU A 28 -4.97 8.18 -11.28
C LEU A 28 -4.87 7.76 -12.74
N ASN A 29 -4.57 6.48 -13.01
CA ASN A 29 -4.60 5.91 -14.35
C ASN A 29 -6.06 5.85 -14.87
N ASP A 30 -7.01 5.41 -14.05
CA ASP A 30 -8.44 5.37 -14.41
C ASP A 30 -8.97 6.77 -14.79
N LEU A 31 -8.64 7.80 -14.00
CA LEU A 31 -8.95 9.20 -14.32
C LEU A 31 -8.29 9.69 -15.62
N LEU A 32 -7.09 9.18 -15.93
CA LEU A 32 -6.39 9.49 -17.17
C LEU A 32 -7.13 8.89 -18.37
N LEU A 33 -7.51 7.62 -18.26
CA LEU A 33 -8.24 6.87 -19.28
C LEU A 33 -9.61 7.47 -19.53
N ASP A 34 -10.33 7.85 -18.48
CA ASP A 34 -11.65 8.49 -18.60
C ASP A 34 -11.57 9.84 -19.32
N ALA A 35 -10.51 10.61 -19.08
CA ALA A 35 -10.35 11.94 -19.66
C ALA A 35 -9.80 11.93 -21.09
N TYR A 36 -8.95 10.96 -21.43
CA TYR A 36 -8.19 10.94 -22.69
C TYR A 36 -8.49 9.72 -23.58
N GLY A 37 -9.26 8.74 -23.10
CA GLY A 37 -9.75 7.59 -23.86
C GLY A 37 -8.77 6.42 -24.04
N ALA A 38 -7.48 6.64 -23.79
CA ALA A 38 -6.42 5.63 -23.86
C ALA A 38 -5.19 6.06 -23.06
N GLU A 39 -4.30 5.12 -22.73
CA GLU A 39 -3.00 5.46 -22.16
C GLU A 39 -2.12 6.07 -23.27
N PRO A 40 -1.59 7.30 -23.12
CA PRO A 40 -0.76 7.88 -24.17
C PRO A 40 0.59 7.19 -24.33
N ILE A 41 1.02 6.34 -23.39
CA ILE A 41 2.20 5.49 -23.65
C ILE A 41 1.89 4.42 -24.70
N ASP A 42 0.65 3.92 -24.78
CA ASP A 42 0.28 2.96 -25.83
C ASP A 42 0.30 3.59 -27.22
N GLU A 43 -0.04 4.89 -27.32
CA GLU A 43 -0.03 5.64 -28.58
C GLU A 43 1.38 6.14 -28.97
N TYR A 44 2.12 6.72 -28.02
CA TYR A 44 3.39 7.40 -28.29
C TYR A 44 4.63 6.57 -27.94
N GLY A 45 4.49 5.41 -27.30
CA GLY A 45 5.55 4.46 -26.96
C GLY A 45 6.37 4.82 -25.71
N SER A 46 6.58 6.11 -25.43
CA SER A 46 7.26 6.56 -24.21
C SER A 46 6.87 7.97 -23.80
N TYR A 47 7.04 8.30 -22.52
CA TYR A 47 6.77 9.65 -21.99
C TYR A 47 7.47 10.76 -22.77
N ARG A 48 8.72 10.56 -23.17
CA ARG A 48 9.52 11.57 -23.90
C ARG A 48 9.00 11.82 -25.32
N GLN A 49 8.27 10.87 -25.89
CA GLN A 49 7.68 10.96 -27.23
C GLN A 49 6.28 11.60 -27.21
N ILE A 50 5.65 11.73 -26.03
CA ILE A 50 4.36 12.43 -25.90
C ILE A 50 4.57 13.94 -26.12
N PRO A 51 3.75 14.59 -26.97
CA PRO A 51 3.78 16.04 -27.18
C PRO A 51 3.76 16.80 -25.85
N LYS A 52 4.60 17.84 -25.73
CA LYS A 52 4.79 18.58 -24.47
C LYS A 52 3.49 19.22 -24.00
N GLU A 53 2.71 19.74 -24.93
CA GLU A 53 1.41 20.36 -24.69
C GLU A 53 0.44 19.34 -24.08
N LEU A 54 0.40 18.12 -24.63
CA LEU A 54 -0.44 17.03 -24.14
C LEU A 54 0.00 16.58 -22.73
N ARG A 55 1.31 16.39 -22.52
CA ARG A 55 1.87 16.08 -21.17
C ARG A 55 1.44 17.11 -20.13
N THR A 56 1.53 18.39 -20.50
CA THR A 56 1.16 19.51 -19.62
C THR A 56 -0.33 19.50 -19.30
N GLN A 57 -1.18 19.26 -20.30
CA GLN A 57 -2.64 19.19 -20.13
C GLN A 57 -3.04 18.06 -19.19
N MET A 58 -2.50 16.86 -19.40
CA MET A 58 -2.80 15.68 -18.59
C MET A 58 -2.40 15.87 -17.12
N LEU A 59 -1.16 16.28 -16.86
CA LEU A 59 -0.69 16.50 -15.49
C LEU A 59 -1.46 17.64 -14.82
N THR A 60 -1.79 18.71 -15.56
CA THR A 60 -2.60 19.81 -15.02
C THR A 60 -4.01 19.37 -14.68
N TYR A 61 -4.63 18.53 -15.50
CA TYR A 61 -5.94 17.95 -15.22
C TYR A 61 -5.91 17.08 -13.95
N LEU A 62 -4.93 16.19 -13.84
CA LEU A 62 -4.81 15.29 -12.69
C LEU A 62 -4.49 16.02 -11.39
N ARG A 63 -3.58 17.00 -11.42
CA ARG A 63 -3.22 17.82 -10.24
C ARG A 63 -4.38 18.63 -9.67
N LYS A 64 -5.46 18.83 -10.45
CA LYS A 64 -6.69 19.50 -10.00
C LYS A 64 -7.69 18.55 -9.34
N GLN A 65 -7.50 17.23 -9.45
CA GLN A 65 -8.39 16.25 -8.82
C GLN A 65 -8.16 16.22 -7.32
N ASP A 66 -9.25 16.08 -6.56
CA ASP A 66 -9.18 15.93 -5.12
C ASP A 66 -8.45 14.63 -4.77
N GLY A 67 -7.49 14.69 -3.84
CA GLY A 67 -6.73 13.50 -3.43
C GLY A 67 -5.55 13.12 -4.33
N TYR A 68 -5.22 13.91 -5.36
CA TYR A 68 -4.12 13.62 -6.30
C TYR A 68 -2.79 13.36 -5.60
N TYR A 69 -2.34 14.31 -4.77
CA TYR A 69 -1.05 14.20 -4.09
C TYR A 69 -1.07 13.11 -3.01
N GLU A 70 -2.20 12.91 -2.34
CA GLU A 70 -2.41 11.83 -1.39
C GLU A 70 -2.33 10.46 -2.07
N ALA A 71 -2.84 10.31 -3.30
CA ALA A 71 -2.73 9.10 -4.09
C ALA A 71 -1.28 8.82 -4.51
N LEU A 72 -0.54 9.84 -4.97
CA LEU A 72 0.89 9.71 -5.29
C LEU A 72 1.75 9.33 -4.07
N LEU A 73 1.44 9.89 -2.89
CA LEU A 73 2.15 9.60 -1.65
C LEU A 73 1.90 8.16 -1.17
N ARG A 74 0.67 7.63 -1.33
CA ARG A 74 0.34 6.23 -1.00
C ARG A 74 1.18 5.22 -1.79
N MET A 75 1.55 5.53 -3.04
CA MET A 75 2.38 4.65 -3.86
C MET A 75 3.82 4.50 -3.35
N VAL A 76 4.34 5.51 -2.64
CA VAL A 76 5.67 5.42 -1.99
C VAL A 76 5.61 4.42 -0.84
N ASP A 77 4.52 4.42 -0.06
CA ASP A 77 4.31 3.54 1.09
C ASP A 77 3.91 2.10 0.70
N ALA A 78 3.16 1.95 -0.41
CA ALA A 78 2.71 0.65 -0.89
C ALA A 78 3.85 -0.25 -1.39
N ARG A 79 4.97 0.30 -1.89
CA ARG A 79 6.10 -0.51 -2.39
C ARG A 79 6.74 -1.37 -1.29
N ALA A 80 6.89 -0.83 -0.08
CA ALA A 80 7.39 -1.59 1.06
C ALA A 80 6.42 -2.73 1.43
N VAL A 81 5.12 -2.45 1.37
CA VAL A 81 4.06 -3.44 1.61
C VAL A 81 4.07 -4.54 0.55
N LEU A 82 4.22 -4.19 -0.74
CA LEU A 82 4.31 -5.13 -1.86
C LEU A 82 5.53 -6.05 -1.73
N ILE A 83 6.70 -5.50 -1.40
CA ILE A 83 7.92 -6.29 -1.14
C ILE A 83 7.67 -7.27 0.00
N LYS A 84 7.02 -6.82 1.08
CA LYS A 84 6.73 -7.69 2.23
C LYS A 84 5.67 -8.76 1.93
N LEU A 85 4.69 -8.45 1.09
CA LEU A 85 3.72 -9.42 0.60
C LEU A 85 4.38 -10.48 -0.29
N ALA A 86 5.28 -10.08 -1.19
CA ALA A 86 6.04 -11.00 -2.04
C ALA A 86 6.96 -11.91 -1.20
N ASP A 87 7.70 -11.33 -0.25
CA ASP A 87 8.50 -12.06 0.73
C ASP A 87 7.62 -13.05 1.52
N ARG A 88 6.45 -12.61 1.98
CA ARG A 88 5.53 -13.50 2.71
C ARG A 88 5.03 -14.65 1.86
N LEU A 89 4.65 -14.40 0.61
CA LEU A 89 4.21 -15.43 -0.33
C LEU A 89 5.32 -16.47 -0.51
N HIS A 90 6.56 -16.03 -0.71
CA HIS A 90 7.72 -16.93 -0.77
C HIS A 90 7.91 -17.75 0.51
N ASN A 91 7.87 -17.10 1.67
CA ASN A 91 7.99 -17.77 2.96
C ASN A 91 6.90 -18.84 3.19
N MET A 92 5.68 -18.60 2.71
CA MET A 92 4.58 -19.56 2.80
C MET A 92 4.75 -20.76 1.84
N MET A 93 5.42 -20.56 0.69
CA MET A 93 5.77 -21.66 -0.22
C MET A 93 6.81 -22.60 0.39
N THR A 94 7.76 -22.08 1.16
CA THR A 94 8.87 -22.85 1.75
C THR A 94 8.69 -23.17 3.23
N LEU A 95 7.46 -23.08 3.74
CA LEU A 95 7.17 -23.10 5.18
C LEU A 95 7.58 -24.41 5.89
N ASP A 96 7.61 -25.53 5.16
CA ASP A 96 7.83 -26.88 5.72
C ASP A 96 9.24 -27.08 6.28
N ALA A 97 10.20 -26.22 5.91
CA ALA A 97 11.55 -26.23 6.44
C ALA A 97 11.65 -25.73 7.90
N LEU A 98 10.58 -25.14 8.44
CA LEU A 98 10.56 -24.56 9.79
C LEU A 98 9.91 -25.50 10.82
N PRO A 99 10.24 -25.38 12.12
CA PRO A 99 9.52 -26.06 13.19
C PRO A 99 8.02 -25.68 13.21
N LEU A 100 7.15 -26.63 13.58
CA LEU A 100 5.69 -26.46 13.58
C LEU A 100 5.22 -25.17 14.26
N SER A 101 5.81 -24.81 15.41
CA SER A 101 5.47 -23.57 16.13
C SER A 101 5.68 -22.30 15.29
N LYS A 102 6.74 -22.24 14.49
CA LYS A 102 6.96 -21.14 13.53
C LYS A 102 5.98 -21.25 12.37
N GLN A 103 5.70 -22.45 11.85
CA GLN A 103 4.73 -22.62 10.76
C GLN A 103 3.35 -22.06 11.12
N TYR A 104 2.84 -22.40 12.32
CA TYR A 104 1.57 -21.86 12.83
C TYR A 104 1.57 -20.33 12.92
N ARG A 105 2.65 -19.74 13.47
CA ARG A 105 2.76 -18.28 13.58
C ARG A 105 2.72 -17.59 12.22
N PHE A 106 3.48 -18.10 11.25
CA PHE A 106 3.54 -17.52 9.91
C PHE A 106 2.21 -17.68 9.17
N ALA A 107 1.52 -18.81 9.31
CA ALA A 107 0.19 -19.01 8.74
C ALA A 107 -0.86 -18.07 9.38
N LYS A 108 -0.79 -17.86 10.69
CA LYS A 108 -1.66 -16.91 11.40
C LYS A 108 -1.48 -15.48 10.94
N GLU A 109 -0.24 -15.02 10.93
CA GLU A 109 0.11 -13.69 10.42
C GLU A 109 -0.33 -13.54 8.96
N THR A 110 -0.20 -14.61 8.16
CA THR A 110 -0.64 -14.62 6.77
C THR A 110 -2.14 -14.43 6.63
N MET A 111 -2.95 -15.18 7.39
CA MET A 111 -4.41 -15.10 7.33
C MET A 111 -4.97 -13.81 7.94
N GLU A 112 -4.37 -13.31 9.03
CA GLU A 112 -4.87 -12.14 9.77
C GLU A 112 -4.38 -10.80 9.18
N ILE A 113 -3.20 -10.79 8.57
CA ILE A 113 -2.55 -9.55 8.11
C ILE A 113 -2.37 -9.57 6.60
N PHE A 114 -1.60 -10.53 6.06
CA PHE A 114 -1.15 -10.45 4.66
C PHE A 114 -2.23 -10.74 3.63
N ALA A 115 -3.11 -11.73 3.85
CA ALA A 115 -4.21 -12.02 2.93
C ALA A 115 -5.25 -10.87 2.88
N PRO A 116 -5.72 -10.31 4.01
CA PRO A 116 -6.58 -9.12 3.99
C PRO A 116 -5.89 -7.90 3.38
N LEU A 117 -4.58 -7.72 3.61
CA LEU A 117 -3.81 -6.63 3.02
C LEU A 117 -3.68 -6.76 1.50
N ALA A 118 -3.41 -7.97 0.98
CA ALA A 118 -3.42 -8.25 -0.45
C ALA A 118 -4.80 -7.95 -1.06
N ASN A 119 -5.89 -8.35 -0.38
CA ASN A 119 -7.26 -8.04 -0.82
C ASN A 119 -7.55 -6.53 -0.84
N ARG A 120 -7.14 -5.78 0.20
CA ARG A 120 -7.30 -4.33 0.28
C ARG A 120 -6.50 -3.56 -0.78
N LEU A 121 -5.39 -4.15 -1.25
CA LEU A 121 -4.58 -3.61 -2.34
C LEU A 121 -5.04 -4.10 -3.73
N GLY A 122 -6.14 -4.86 -3.82
CA GLY A 122 -6.67 -5.38 -5.09
C GLY A 122 -5.89 -6.55 -5.69
N ILE A 123 -4.94 -7.13 -4.96
CA ILE A 123 -4.08 -8.23 -5.43
C ILE A 123 -4.72 -9.58 -5.08
N ILE A 124 -5.85 -9.85 -5.73
CA ILE A 124 -6.69 -11.03 -5.45
C ILE A 124 -5.90 -12.34 -5.65
N SER A 125 -5.07 -12.40 -6.70
CA SER A 125 -4.26 -13.59 -7.01
C SER A 125 -3.28 -13.96 -5.89
N TRP A 126 -2.73 -12.97 -5.18
CA TRP A 126 -1.82 -13.21 -4.05
C TRP A 126 -2.60 -13.57 -2.79
N LYS A 127 -3.74 -12.92 -2.54
CA LYS A 127 -4.65 -13.28 -1.45
C LYS A 127 -5.04 -14.76 -1.55
N GLU A 128 -5.53 -15.19 -2.71
CA GLU A 128 -5.92 -16.59 -2.94
C GLU A 128 -4.76 -17.56 -2.76
N GLN A 129 -3.56 -17.22 -3.25
CA GLN A 129 -2.39 -18.06 -3.06
C GLN A 129 -1.99 -18.19 -1.58
N LEU A 130 -1.99 -17.08 -0.83
CA LEU A 130 -1.71 -17.06 0.60
C LEU A 130 -2.73 -17.90 1.38
N GLU A 131 -4.01 -17.74 1.11
CA GLU A 131 -5.09 -18.52 1.73
C GLU A 131 -4.94 -20.02 1.40
N ASN A 132 -4.71 -20.35 0.12
CA ASN A 132 -4.52 -21.73 -0.32
C ASN A 132 -3.30 -22.40 0.32
N LEU A 133 -2.18 -21.69 0.50
CA LEU A 133 -0.99 -22.20 1.17
C LEU A 133 -1.25 -22.49 2.65
N CYS A 134 -2.04 -21.64 3.33
CA CYS A 134 -2.48 -21.90 4.70
C CYS A 134 -3.39 -23.14 4.79
N PHE A 135 -4.38 -23.25 3.90
CA PHE A 135 -5.32 -24.38 3.90
C PHE A 135 -4.64 -25.70 3.56
N LYS A 136 -3.76 -25.73 2.54
CA LYS A 136 -3.03 -26.93 2.13
C LYS A 136 -2.19 -27.53 3.27
N LYS A 137 -1.65 -26.69 4.15
CA LYS A 137 -0.79 -27.12 5.25
C LYS A 137 -1.56 -27.61 6.48
N LYS A 138 -2.90 -27.70 6.42
CA LYS A 138 -3.79 -28.14 7.52
C LYS A 138 -3.49 -27.44 8.85
N LEU A 139 -3.00 -26.21 8.80
CA LEU A 139 -2.74 -25.40 9.99
C LEU A 139 -4.09 -24.87 10.47
N SER A 140 -4.87 -25.72 11.17
CA SER A 140 -6.10 -25.29 11.83
C SER A 140 -5.73 -24.38 13.01
N MET A 141 -6.49 -23.29 13.17
CA MET A 141 -6.22 -22.23 14.16
C MET A 141 -6.63 -22.63 15.57
N GLY A 142 -6.07 -23.75 16.05
CA GLY A 142 -6.12 -24.14 17.45
C GLY A 142 -5.13 -23.31 18.26
N GLU A 143 -5.67 -22.29 18.92
CA GLU A 143 -5.22 -21.76 20.23
C GLU A 143 -3.74 -21.35 20.36
N ILE A 144 -3.44 -20.07 20.07
CA ILE A 144 -2.44 -19.31 20.85
C ILE A 144 -2.93 -17.85 20.95
N HIS A 145 -3.22 -17.45 22.19
CA HIS A 145 -3.47 -16.06 22.60
C HIS A 145 -2.16 -15.26 22.53
N ASP A 146 -2.25 -14.08 21.91
CA ASP A 146 -1.41 -12.89 22.12
C ASP A 146 0.11 -13.07 22.20
N VAL A 147 0.87 -12.68 21.16
CA VAL A 147 2.03 -11.76 21.28
C VAL A 147 2.46 -11.28 19.88
N HIS A 148 1.98 -10.14 19.38
CA HIS A 148 2.66 -9.46 18.28
C HIS A 148 2.90 -7.99 18.63
N ARG A 149 4.18 -7.62 18.74
CA ARG A 149 4.64 -6.23 18.86
C ARG A 149 5.26 -5.82 17.53
N LEU A 150 4.54 -4.98 16.78
CA LEU A 150 5.09 -4.30 15.63
C LEU A 150 5.98 -3.14 16.13
N ARG A 151 7.23 -3.08 15.69
CA ARG A 151 8.14 -1.96 16.03
C ARG A 151 8.43 -1.17 14.76
N LEU A 152 7.85 0.03 14.68
CA LEU A 152 8.19 1.03 13.67
C LEU A 152 9.40 1.82 14.16
N ILE A 153 10.48 1.82 13.37
CA ILE A 153 11.65 2.68 13.59
C ILE A 153 11.56 3.80 12.55
N VAL A 154 11.55 5.04 13.03
CA VAL A 154 11.45 6.25 12.22
C VAL A 154 12.61 7.17 12.57
N GLU A 155 13.00 8.02 11.63
CA GLU A 155 14.21 8.86 11.75
C GLU A 155 14.04 10.01 12.75
N ASN A 156 12.82 10.52 12.94
CA ASN A 156 12.53 11.64 13.83
C ASN A 156 11.19 11.47 14.59
N LYS A 157 10.99 12.30 15.62
CA LYS A 157 9.83 12.21 16.53
C LYS A 157 8.50 12.52 15.83
N GLU A 158 8.50 13.36 14.80
CA GLU A 158 7.28 13.78 14.11
C GLU A 158 6.70 12.64 13.25
N ASP A 159 7.56 11.87 12.60
CA ASP A 159 7.16 10.71 11.81
C ASP A 159 6.64 9.55 12.67
N CYS A 160 7.01 9.50 13.95
CA CYS A 160 6.43 8.55 14.92
C CYS A 160 4.93 8.82 15.12
N TYR A 161 4.55 10.10 15.28
CA TYR A 161 3.14 10.48 15.45
C TYR A 161 2.32 10.33 14.18
N LYS A 162 2.93 10.50 12.99
CA LYS A 162 2.26 10.23 11.71
C LYS A 162 2.01 8.74 11.53
N ALA A 163 3.03 7.90 11.80
CA ALA A 163 2.88 6.45 11.78
C ALA A 163 1.81 5.99 12.78
N LEU A 164 1.78 6.57 13.98
CA LEU A 164 0.76 6.28 14.99
C LEU A 164 -0.66 6.59 14.48
N LYS A 165 -0.89 7.75 13.85
CA LYS A 165 -2.19 8.10 13.27
C LYS A 165 -2.64 7.11 12.18
N VAL A 166 -1.71 6.65 11.34
CA VAL A 166 -2.00 5.65 10.32
C VAL A 166 -2.37 4.31 10.97
N VAL A 167 -1.62 3.87 11.98
CA VAL A 167 -1.89 2.62 12.69
C VAL A 167 -3.26 2.65 13.40
N HIS A 168 -3.58 3.73 14.11
CA HIS A 168 -4.90 3.91 14.75
C HIS A 168 -6.05 4.01 13.74
N GLY A 169 -5.78 4.45 12.51
CA GLY A 169 -6.77 4.43 11.43
C GLY A 169 -6.99 3.06 10.80
N LEU A 170 -6.02 2.16 10.92
CA LEU A 170 -6.06 0.82 10.31
C LEU A 170 -6.65 -0.26 11.23
N TRP A 171 -6.64 -0.04 12.55
CA TRP A 171 -7.24 -0.93 13.54
C TRP A 171 -8.10 -0.14 14.54
N PRO A 172 -9.36 -0.55 14.81
CA PRO A 172 -10.13 0.04 15.91
C PRO A 172 -9.42 -0.23 17.24
N GLU A 173 -9.35 0.79 18.09
CA GLU A 173 -8.77 0.65 19.43
C GLU A 173 -9.47 -0.45 20.21
N VAL A 174 -8.69 -1.30 20.89
CA VAL A 174 -9.24 -2.24 21.86
C VAL A 174 -9.87 -1.40 22.98
N PRO A 175 -11.15 -1.57 23.30
CA PRO A 175 -11.80 -0.76 24.33
C PRO A 175 -11.05 -0.93 25.66
N GLY A 176 -10.48 0.16 26.19
CA GLY A 176 -9.89 0.22 27.53
C GLY A 176 -8.36 0.37 27.65
N SER A 177 -7.61 0.63 26.57
CA SER A 177 -6.15 0.79 26.65
C SER A 177 -5.63 2.23 26.74
N SER A 178 -6.43 3.18 27.23
CA SER A 178 -5.92 4.53 27.52
C SER A 178 -5.07 4.51 28.80
N LYS A 179 -3.75 4.47 28.63
CA LYS A 179 -2.82 4.93 29.69
C LYS A 179 -2.43 6.37 29.39
N THR A 180 -3.14 7.28 30.03
CA THR A 180 -2.71 8.65 30.27
C THR A 180 -1.43 8.60 31.10
N THR A 181 -0.32 9.14 30.60
CA THR A 181 0.65 10.01 31.29
C THR A 181 1.73 10.41 30.28
#